data_AF-A0AAN9J8Y5-F1
#
_entry.id   AF-A0AAN9J8Y5-F1
#
_cell.length_a   1.000
_cell.length_b   1.000
_cell.length_c   1.000
_cell.angle_alpha   90.00
_cell.angle_beta   90.00
_cell.angle_gamma   90.00
#
_symmetry.space_group_name_H-M   'P 1'
#
loop_
_entity.id
_entity.type
_entity.pdbx_description
1 polymer ?
#
loop_
_entity_poly.entity_id
_entity_poly.type
_entity_poly.pdbx_seq_one_letter_code
_entity_poly.pdbx_strand_id
1 'polypeptide(L)'
;MENRKTSAYYENRAAHFGVVSREWLAQAESATSHTTHHHHNAVNNNDDDKPFSVIHEFDTWRKHPDLAEAVAAIRALAAVIRSSTATTMMQLEIELKNASDSLKCWDTTSISLTAACDLFMRYVTRTSALEYEDFNSAKSRLIERAERFGEISYKARRVIAMLSQDFIFDGCTILVHGFSRVVLEALKLAAQNNKLFRVFCTEGRPDRTGLRLSNELAKLDVPVKLVIDSAVAYTMDEVDMVFVGADGVVESGGIINMMGTYQIALVAKSMNKPVYVAAESYKFARLYPLDQKDLAPALSPVDFGVPIPSKVEVECSARDYTPPQYLTLLFTDLGVLTPSVVSDELIQLYL
;
A
#
# COMPACT_ATOMS: atom_id res chain seq x y z
N MET A 1 32.05 -21.71 -13.24
CA MET A 1 31.26 -20.48 -13.49
C MET A 1 32.21 -19.42 -13.99
N GLU A 2 32.19 -19.15 -15.30
CA GLU A 2 33.09 -18.20 -15.94
C GLU A 2 32.87 -16.78 -15.41
N ASN A 3 33.94 -16.16 -14.92
CA ASN A 3 34.02 -14.72 -14.67
C ASN A 3 33.71 -13.98 -15.97
N ARG A 4 32.51 -13.39 -16.08
CA ARG A 4 32.24 -12.36 -17.09
C ARG A 4 33.16 -11.19 -16.81
N LYS A 5 34.25 -11.08 -17.59
CA LYS A 5 35.17 -9.93 -17.56
C LYS A 5 34.35 -8.65 -17.74
N THR A 6 34.41 -7.76 -16.76
CA THR A 6 33.91 -6.38 -16.87
C THR A 6 34.53 -5.72 -18.11
N SER A 7 33.74 -4.94 -18.84
CA SER A 7 34.26 -4.24 -20.02
C SER A 7 35.29 -3.18 -19.59
N ALA A 8 36.40 -3.07 -20.34
CA ALA A 8 37.49 -2.12 -20.09
C ALA A 8 37.02 -0.66 -20.00
N TYR A 9 35.86 -0.33 -20.61
CA TYR A 9 35.22 0.98 -20.47
C TYR A 9 34.81 1.28 -19.01
N TYR A 10 34.21 0.28 -18.32
CA TYR A 10 33.76 0.45 -16.93
C TYR A 10 34.94 0.41 -15.95
N GLU A 11 35.98 -0.36 -16.26
CA GLU A 11 37.22 -0.40 -15.46
C GLU A 11 37.96 0.95 -15.50
N ASN A 12 38.11 1.56 -16.68
CA ASN A 12 38.72 2.89 -16.82
C ASN A 12 37.87 4.00 -16.21
N ARG A 13 36.54 3.91 -16.28
CA ARG A 13 35.64 4.88 -15.67
C ARG A 13 35.68 4.83 -14.14
N ALA A 14 35.75 3.63 -13.56
CA ALA A 14 35.95 3.46 -12.11
C ALA A 14 37.29 4.06 -11.63
N ALA A 15 38.33 4.01 -12.47
CA ALA A 15 39.63 4.61 -12.17
C ALA A 15 39.68 6.14 -12.31
N HIS A 16 38.83 6.77 -13.13
CA HIS A 16 38.84 8.22 -13.39
C HIS A 16 37.86 9.02 -12.53
N PHE A 17 36.75 8.41 -12.10
CA PHE A 17 35.79 9.02 -11.21
C PHE A 17 35.57 8.00 -10.11
N GLY A 18 36.16 8.21 -8.92
CA GLY A 18 36.06 7.29 -7.79
C GLY A 18 34.59 6.96 -7.48
N VAL A 19 34.11 5.85 -8.05
CA VAL A 19 32.82 5.27 -7.73
C VAL A 19 33.05 4.51 -6.44
N VAL A 20 32.59 5.11 -5.34
CA VAL A 20 32.09 4.46 -4.12
C VAL A 20 32.57 3.01 -3.96
N SER A 21 33.85 2.83 -3.68
CA SER A 21 34.37 1.55 -3.23
C SER A 21 34.16 1.45 -1.71
N ARG A 22 34.14 0.22 -1.21
CA ARG A 22 33.95 -0.16 0.21
C ARG A 22 34.90 0.55 1.18
N GLU A 23 35.96 1.20 0.70
CA GLU A 23 36.98 1.89 1.49
C GLU A 23 36.50 3.22 2.08
N TRP A 24 35.50 3.87 1.47
CA TRP A 24 34.97 5.13 2.00
C TRP A 24 34.11 4.94 3.27
N LEU A 25 33.44 3.79 3.41
CA LEU A 25 32.68 3.42 4.61
C LEU A 25 33.57 3.40 5.86
N ALA A 26 34.80 2.92 5.74
CA ALA A 26 35.77 2.89 6.84
C ALA A 26 36.24 4.31 7.25
N GLN A 27 36.31 5.24 6.30
CA GLN A 27 36.66 6.65 6.58
C GLN A 27 35.49 7.41 7.19
N ALA A 28 34.25 7.13 6.77
CA ALA A 28 33.05 7.72 7.34
C ALA A 28 32.78 7.23 8.79
N GLU A 29 32.99 5.94 9.08
CA GLU A 29 32.85 5.37 10.45
C GLU A 29 33.88 5.95 11.43
N SER A 30 35.09 6.27 10.96
CA SER A 30 36.14 6.87 11.80
C SER A 30 35.87 8.32 12.23
N ALA A 31 34.95 9.02 11.55
CA ALA A 31 34.61 10.41 11.83
C ALA A 31 33.48 10.57 12.87
N THR A 32 32.82 9.47 13.26
CA THR A 32 31.66 9.46 14.17
C THR A 32 31.96 9.00 15.60
N SER A 33 33.18 8.55 15.90
CA SER A 33 33.53 8.01 17.22
C SER A 33 33.98 9.09 18.22
N HIS A 34 33.06 9.93 18.71
CA HIS A 34 33.22 10.61 20.01
C HIS A 34 31.85 10.89 20.68
N THR A 35 31.72 10.39 21.93
CA THR A 35 30.72 10.70 23.00
C THR A 35 29.26 10.28 22.73
N THR A 36 28.49 9.64 23.61
CA THR A 36 28.54 9.42 25.08
C THR A 36 27.57 8.27 25.48
N HIS A 37 27.87 7.60 26.61
CA HIS A 37 27.01 6.66 27.33
C HIS A 37 25.65 7.25 27.73
N HIS A 38 24.57 6.46 27.67
CA HIS A 38 23.52 6.45 28.71
C HIS A 38 22.67 5.16 28.74
N HIS A 39 22.40 4.77 29.99
CA HIS A 39 21.64 3.66 30.58
C HIS A 39 20.44 3.03 29.85
N HIS A 40 20.43 1.69 29.83
CA HIS A 40 19.23 0.87 29.75
C HIS A 40 18.69 0.59 31.16
N ASN A 41 17.49 1.10 31.47
CA ASN A 41 16.64 0.55 32.53
C ASN A 41 15.54 -0.28 31.86
N ALA A 42 15.52 -1.57 32.18
CA ALA A 42 14.46 -2.49 31.81
C ALA A 42 13.26 -2.28 32.75
N VAL A 43 12.10 -1.99 32.18
CA VAL A 43 10.82 -2.00 32.90
C VAL A 43 10.05 -3.23 32.45
N ASN A 44 9.97 -4.21 33.36
CA ASN A 44 8.97 -5.27 33.34
C ASN A 44 7.59 -4.64 33.51
N ASN A 45 6.63 -4.97 32.65
CA ASN A 45 5.22 -4.74 32.93
C ASN A 45 4.44 -6.01 32.62
N ASN A 46 3.95 -6.62 33.70
CA ASN A 46 2.91 -7.64 33.71
C ASN A 46 1.61 -7.00 33.22
N ASP A 47 0.97 -7.59 32.21
CA ASP A 47 -0.21 -7.05 31.53
C ASP A 47 -1.36 -8.05 31.68
N ASP A 48 -2.10 -7.96 32.77
CA ASP A 48 -3.30 -8.79 32.99
C ASP A 48 -4.51 -7.99 33.53
N ASP A 49 -4.50 -6.65 33.44
CA ASP A 49 -5.66 -5.84 33.86
C ASP A 49 -5.74 -4.45 33.19
N LYS A 50 -5.60 -4.40 31.85
CA LYS A 50 -5.65 -3.12 31.11
C LYS A 50 -7.05 -2.76 30.61
N PRO A 51 -7.46 -1.47 30.73
CA PRO A 51 -8.67 -0.97 30.08
C PRO A 51 -8.57 -1.15 28.56
N PHE A 52 -9.71 -1.40 27.91
CA PHE A 52 -9.79 -1.65 26.47
C PHE A 52 -9.12 -0.52 25.67
N SER A 53 -8.05 -0.88 24.94
CA SER A 53 -7.31 0.05 24.08
C SER A 53 -7.43 -0.39 22.62
N VAL A 54 -7.93 0.53 21.80
CA VAL A 54 -8.15 0.30 20.36
C VAL A 54 -6.85 -0.01 19.63
N ILE A 55 -5.75 0.63 20.03
CA ILE A 55 -4.43 0.43 19.43
C ILE A 55 -3.91 -0.98 19.75
N HIS A 56 -4.12 -1.47 20.97
CA HIS A 56 -3.71 -2.83 21.35
C HIS A 56 -4.49 -3.89 20.54
N GLU A 57 -5.79 -3.70 20.38
CA GLU A 57 -6.63 -4.56 19.55
C GLU A 57 -6.16 -4.54 18.08
N PHE A 58 -5.91 -3.34 17.54
CA PHE A 58 -5.37 -3.15 16.20
C PHE A 58 -4.03 -3.86 15.98
N ASP A 59 -3.07 -3.71 16.91
CA ASP A 59 -1.77 -4.38 16.85
C ASP A 59 -1.90 -5.91 16.94
N THR A 60 -2.89 -6.41 17.69
CA THR A 60 -3.19 -7.84 17.77
C THR A 60 -3.65 -8.38 16.41
N TRP A 61 -4.60 -7.69 15.75
CA TRP A 61 -5.07 -8.08 14.43
C TRP A 61 -4.00 -7.95 13.34
N ARG A 62 -3.14 -6.93 13.44
CA ARG A 62 -2.07 -6.68 12.47
C ARG A 62 -1.00 -7.76 12.44
N LYS A 63 -0.78 -8.48 13.54
CA LYS A 63 0.18 -9.61 13.60
C LYS A 63 -0.21 -10.74 12.63
N HIS A 64 -1.46 -10.82 12.20
CA HIS A 64 -1.87 -11.80 11.20
C HIS A 64 -1.39 -11.37 9.79
N PRO A 65 -0.52 -12.17 9.13
CA PRO A 65 0.10 -11.77 7.86
C PRO A 65 -0.90 -11.63 6.71
N ASP A 66 -2.03 -12.33 6.76
CA ASP A 66 -3.03 -12.34 5.70
C ASP A 66 -3.93 -11.10 5.71
N LEU A 67 -4.11 -10.48 6.89
CA LEU A 67 -4.97 -9.31 7.08
C LEU A 67 -4.28 -8.05 6.57
N ALA A 68 -5.03 -7.25 5.80
CA ALA A 68 -4.61 -5.90 5.46
C ALA A 68 -4.75 -4.99 6.68
N GLU A 69 -3.93 -3.94 6.75
CA GLU A 69 -3.93 -2.97 7.84
C GLU A 69 -5.32 -2.31 8.02
N ALA A 70 -5.94 -1.89 6.92
CA ALA A 70 -7.32 -1.39 6.90
C ALA A 70 -8.34 -2.37 7.52
N VAL A 71 -8.22 -3.67 7.23
CA VAL A 71 -9.12 -4.71 7.78
C VAL A 71 -8.90 -4.91 9.27
N ALA A 72 -7.64 -4.84 9.73
CA ALA A 72 -7.32 -4.86 11.15
C ALA A 72 -7.93 -3.66 11.89
N ALA A 73 -7.90 -2.47 11.30
CA ALA A 73 -8.53 -1.27 11.85
C ALA A 73 -10.05 -1.40 11.95
N ILE A 74 -10.70 -1.91 10.90
CA ILE A 74 -12.13 -2.19 10.88
C ILE A 74 -12.53 -3.15 12.02
N ARG A 75 -11.75 -4.23 12.23
CA ARG A 75 -11.99 -5.18 13.31
C ARG A 75 -11.78 -4.58 14.69
N ALA A 76 -10.75 -3.74 14.86
CA ALA A 76 -10.52 -3.01 16.10
C ALA A 76 -11.67 -2.03 16.43
N LEU A 77 -12.19 -1.31 15.43
CA LEU A 77 -13.35 -0.43 15.59
C LEU A 77 -14.64 -1.23 15.89
N ALA A 78 -14.82 -2.41 15.29
CA ALA A 78 -15.93 -3.31 15.63
C ALA A 78 -15.85 -3.77 17.11
N ALA A 79 -14.65 -4.03 17.62
CA ALA A 79 -14.44 -4.38 19.02
C ALA A 79 -14.78 -3.22 19.98
N VAL A 80 -14.54 -1.96 19.59
CA VAL A 80 -14.97 -0.76 20.35
C VAL A 80 -16.48 -0.77 20.55
N ILE A 81 -17.25 -1.05 19.49
CA ILE A 81 -18.72 -1.07 19.57
C ILE A 81 -19.18 -2.18 20.52
N ARG A 82 -18.50 -3.34 20.52
CA ARG A 82 -18.81 -4.46 21.41
C ARG A 82 -18.52 -4.13 22.88
N SER A 83 -17.35 -3.56 23.16
CA SER A 83 -16.89 -3.25 24.53
C SER A 83 -17.52 -1.98 25.12
N SER A 84 -18.08 -1.11 24.28
CA SER A 84 -18.68 0.15 24.74
C SER A 84 -19.81 -0.07 25.74
N THR A 85 -19.76 0.67 26.85
CA THR A 85 -20.82 0.73 27.88
C THR A 85 -21.75 1.93 27.67
N ALA A 86 -21.70 2.59 26.51
CA ALA A 86 -22.56 3.73 26.18
C ALA A 86 -24.04 3.35 26.30
N THR A 87 -24.86 4.31 26.73
CA THR A 87 -26.33 4.15 26.85
C THR A 87 -27.09 4.95 25.79
N THR A 88 -26.39 5.82 25.05
CA THR A 88 -26.98 6.69 24.02
C THR A 88 -26.19 6.57 22.71
N MET A 89 -26.89 6.78 21.59
CA MET A 89 -26.25 6.74 20.27
C MET A 89 -25.18 7.82 20.12
N MET A 90 -25.45 9.04 20.60
CA MET A 90 -24.51 10.15 20.57
C MET A 90 -23.20 9.80 21.30
N GLN A 91 -23.29 9.18 22.49
CA GLN A 91 -22.08 8.77 23.22
C GLN A 91 -21.29 7.71 22.45
N LEU A 92 -21.96 6.71 21.88
CA LEU A 92 -21.31 5.67 21.09
C LEU A 92 -20.62 6.24 19.84
N GLU A 93 -21.25 7.18 19.15
CA GLU A 93 -20.66 7.87 17.99
C GLU A 93 -19.42 8.68 18.37
N ILE A 94 -19.44 9.37 19.52
CA ILE A 94 -18.28 10.11 20.03
C ILE A 94 -17.15 9.14 20.40
N GLU A 95 -17.45 8.05 21.09
CA GLU A 95 -16.46 7.00 21.44
C GLU A 95 -15.82 6.41 20.18
N LEU A 96 -16.62 6.09 19.16
CA LEU A 96 -16.14 5.53 17.91
C LEU A 96 -15.32 6.55 17.09
N LYS A 97 -15.73 7.82 17.09
CA LYS A 97 -14.97 8.89 16.45
C LYS A 97 -13.60 9.08 17.12
N ASN A 98 -13.56 9.12 18.45
CA ASN A 98 -12.31 9.22 19.20
C ASN A 98 -11.39 8.01 18.95
N ALA A 99 -11.95 6.80 18.84
CA ALA A 99 -11.22 5.60 18.47
C ALA A 99 -10.63 5.68 17.05
N SER A 100 -11.45 6.11 16.08
CA SER A 100 -11.02 6.34 14.70
C SER A 100 -9.91 7.39 14.61
N ASP A 101 -10.07 8.53 15.28
CA ASP A 101 -9.07 9.61 15.26
C ASP A 101 -7.76 9.17 15.94
N SER A 102 -7.84 8.34 16.99
CA SER A 102 -6.66 7.72 17.61
C SER A 102 -5.91 6.80 16.66
N LEU A 103 -6.62 6.00 15.85
CA LEU A 103 -6.00 5.14 14.83
C LEU A 103 -5.37 5.96 13.69
N LYS A 104 -6.02 7.05 13.25
CA LYS A 104 -5.46 7.94 12.23
C LYS A 104 -4.21 8.67 12.69
N CYS A 105 -4.17 9.08 13.95
CA CYS A 105 -2.98 9.70 14.56
C CYS A 105 -1.86 8.69 14.81
N TRP A 106 -2.17 7.39 14.91
CA TRP A 106 -1.16 6.33 15.09
C TRP A 106 -0.24 6.24 13.87
N ASP A 107 -0.79 6.33 12.66
CA ASP A 107 -0.02 6.42 11.42
C ASP A 107 -0.67 7.40 10.43
N THR A 108 -0.12 8.62 10.41
CA THR A 108 -0.54 9.70 9.51
C THR A 108 -0.15 9.47 8.06
N THR A 109 0.73 8.50 7.79
CA THR A 109 1.21 8.17 6.44
C THR A 109 0.34 7.13 5.74
N SER A 110 -0.37 6.29 6.51
CA SER A 110 -1.26 5.25 5.95
C SER A 110 -2.59 5.84 5.51
N ILE A 111 -2.66 6.16 4.21
CA ILE A 111 -3.90 6.61 3.55
C ILE A 111 -4.97 5.52 3.59
N SER A 112 -4.56 4.25 3.43
CA SER A 112 -5.46 3.10 3.49
C SER A 112 -6.16 2.98 4.84
N LEU A 113 -5.44 3.25 5.94
CA LEU A 113 -5.97 3.25 7.29
C LEU A 113 -6.99 4.37 7.48
N THR A 114 -6.64 5.59 7.04
CA THR A 114 -7.52 6.75 7.14
C THR A 114 -8.82 6.54 6.34
N ALA A 115 -8.71 6.07 5.10
CA ALA A 115 -9.85 5.76 4.23
C ALA A 115 -10.76 4.69 4.85
N ALA A 116 -10.18 3.61 5.37
CA ALA A 116 -10.94 2.53 5.99
C ALA A 116 -11.67 2.99 7.26
N CYS A 117 -11.05 3.81 8.11
CA CYS A 117 -11.70 4.40 9.27
C CYS A 117 -12.87 5.30 8.88
N ASP A 118 -12.70 6.15 7.86
CA ASP A 118 -13.76 7.04 7.38
C ASP A 118 -14.93 6.27 6.75
N LEU A 119 -14.63 5.28 5.92
CA LEU A 119 -15.64 4.40 5.32
C LEU A 119 -16.35 3.55 6.38
N PHE A 120 -15.63 3.05 7.39
CA PHE A 120 -16.24 2.32 8.50
C PHE A 120 -17.23 3.20 9.26
N MET A 121 -16.80 4.41 9.66
CA MET A 121 -17.66 5.38 10.33
C MET A 121 -18.92 5.64 9.52
N ARG A 122 -18.77 5.89 8.20
CA ARG A 122 -19.91 6.12 7.32
C ARG A 122 -20.79 4.89 7.20
N TYR A 123 -20.25 3.71 6.91
CA TYR A 123 -21.02 2.48 6.74
C TYR A 123 -21.83 2.11 7.99
N VAL A 124 -21.24 2.29 9.17
CA VAL A 124 -21.86 1.96 10.46
C VAL A 124 -22.90 3.02 10.84
N THR A 125 -22.58 4.31 10.70
CA THR A 125 -23.51 5.42 11.04
C THR A 125 -24.57 5.69 9.98
N ARG A 126 -24.39 5.19 8.74
CA ARG A 126 -25.36 5.36 7.64
C ARG A 126 -26.62 4.57 7.93
N THR A 127 -27.53 5.19 8.66
CA THR A 127 -28.92 4.74 8.77
C THR A 127 -29.86 5.81 9.27
N SER A 128 -30.71 6.21 8.33
CA SER A 128 -32.09 6.64 8.49
C SER A 128 -33.01 5.61 9.19
N ALA A 129 -32.52 4.43 9.61
CA ALA A 129 -33.29 3.38 10.31
C ALA A 129 -32.94 3.18 11.80
N LEU A 130 -32.01 3.99 12.35
CA LEU A 130 -31.71 4.02 13.78
C LEU A 130 -32.66 4.95 14.54
N GLU A 131 -33.40 5.80 13.83
CA GLU A 131 -34.22 6.87 14.41
C GLU A 131 -35.44 6.35 15.21
N TYR A 132 -35.81 5.07 15.07
CA TYR A 132 -37.05 4.52 15.64
C TYR A 132 -36.87 3.25 16.50
N GLU A 133 -35.65 2.87 16.87
CA GLU A 133 -35.40 1.65 17.65
C GLU A 133 -34.81 1.90 19.05
N ASP A 134 -35.02 0.92 19.95
CA ASP A 134 -34.32 0.87 21.24
C ASP A 134 -32.80 0.83 21.03
N PHE A 135 -32.08 1.45 21.95
CA PHE A 135 -30.64 1.59 21.87
C PHE A 135 -29.92 0.23 21.77
N ASN A 136 -30.42 -0.81 22.45
CA ASN A 136 -29.81 -2.14 22.40
C ASN A 136 -29.96 -2.79 21.02
N SER A 137 -31.13 -2.65 20.40
CA SER A 137 -31.40 -3.13 19.03
C SER A 137 -30.56 -2.36 18.01
N ALA A 138 -30.47 -1.05 18.17
CA ALA A 138 -29.60 -0.18 17.38
C ALA A 138 -28.13 -0.63 17.48
N LYS A 139 -27.59 -0.80 18.69
CA LYS A 139 -26.22 -1.28 18.95
C LYS A 139 -25.96 -2.65 18.33
N SER A 140 -26.90 -3.59 18.45
CA SER A 140 -26.74 -4.93 17.87
C SER A 140 -26.62 -4.89 16.35
N ARG A 141 -27.36 -4.00 15.67
CA ARG A 141 -27.25 -3.83 14.21
C ARG A 141 -25.96 -3.14 13.79
N LEU A 142 -25.44 -2.22 14.60
CA LEU A 142 -24.12 -1.64 14.34
C LEU A 142 -23.03 -2.71 14.39
N ILE A 143 -23.10 -3.64 15.35
CA ILE A 143 -22.18 -4.78 15.43
C ILE A 143 -22.31 -5.68 14.20
N GLU A 144 -23.53 -6.04 13.80
CA GLU A 144 -23.76 -6.87 12.61
C GLU A 144 -23.16 -6.22 11.35
N ARG A 145 -23.34 -4.91 11.19
CA ARG A 145 -22.77 -4.16 10.07
C ARG A 145 -21.25 -4.08 10.13
N ALA A 146 -20.69 -3.82 11.30
CA ALA A 146 -19.24 -3.77 11.49
C ALA A 146 -18.59 -5.11 11.11
N GLU A 147 -19.17 -6.23 11.55
CA GLU A 147 -18.72 -7.58 11.18
C GLU A 147 -18.89 -7.85 9.68
N ARG A 148 -20.04 -7.47 9.10
CA ARG A 148 -20.29 -7.61 7.66
C ARG A 148 -19.27 -6.81 6.83
N PHE A 149 -18.93 -5.59 7.24
CA PHE A 149 -17.94 -4.77 6.56
C PHE A 149 -16.53 -5.38 6.68
N GLY A 150 -16.19 -5.94 7.83
CA GLY A 150 -14.94 -6.69 8.03
C GLY A 150 -14.84 -7.92 7.12
N GLU A 151 -15.95 -8.66 6.95
CA GLU A 151 -16.02 -9.84 6.08
C GLU A 151 -15.93 -9.50 4.59
N ILE A 152 -16.63 -8.45 4.15
CA ILE A 152 -16.54 -7.94 2.77
C ILE A 152 -15.10 -7.51 2.47
N SER A 153 -14.50 -6.73 3.37
CA SER A 153 -13.13 -6.24 3.22
C SER A 153 -12.10 -7.37 3.21
N TYR A 154 -12.31 -8.44 4.00
CA TYR A 154 -11.44 -9.62 3.96
C TYR A 154 -11.51 -10.35 2.61
N LYS A 155 -12.70 -10.46 2.01
CA LYS A 155 -12.93 -11.17 0.74
C LYS A 155 -12.57 -10.35 -0.49
N ALA A 156 -12.48 -9.03 -0.37
CA ALA A 156 -12.25 -8.10 -1.48
C ALA A 156 -11.06 -8.49 -2.37
N ARG A 157 -9.93 -8.88 -1.76
CA ARG A 157 -8.71 -9.27 -2.48
C ARG A 157 -8.94 -10.45 -3.43
N ARG A 158 -9.68 -11.45 -2.98
CA ARG A 158 -10.02 -12.64 -3.78
C ARG A 158 -10.98 -12.30 -4.92
N VAL A 159 -11.94 -11.40 -4.68
CA VAL A 159 -12.85 -10.92 -5.72
C VAL A 159 -12.06 -10.20 -6.82
N ILE A 160 -11.15 -9.31 -6.45
CA ILE A 160 -10.29 -8.58 -7.39
C ILE A 160 -9.40 -9.54 -8.19
N ALA A 161 -8.81 -10.55 -7.54
CA ALA A 161 -8.03 -11.57 -8.22
C ALA A 161 -8.87 -12.32 -9.26
N MET A 162 -10.11 -12.69 -8.93
CA MET A 162 -11.01 -13.37 -9.86
C MET A 162 -11.46 -12.51 -11.04
N LEU A 163 -11.55 -11.19 -10.88
CA LEU A 163 -11.91 -10.26 -11.97
C LEU A 163 -10.71 -9.94 -12.88
N SER A 164 -9.55 -9.69 -12.27
CA SER A 164 -8.34 -9.27 -12.99
C SER A 164 -7.69 -10.40 -13.79
N GLN A 165 -7.85 -11.66 -13.37
CA GLN A 165 -7.29 -12.80 -14.10
C GLN A 165 -7.74 -12.85 -15.56
N ASP A 166 -8.95 -12.41 -15.90
CA ASP A 166 -9.51 -12.50 -17.24
C ASP A 166 -8.79 -11.58 -18.24
N PHE A 167 -8.12 -10.54 -17.73
CA PHE A 167 -7.30 -9.63 -18.53
C PHE A 167 -5.89 -10.15 -18.77
N ILE A 168 -5.47 -11.20 -18.04
CA ILE A 168 -4.20 -11.89 -18.27
C ILE A 168 -4.43 -12.94 -19.36
N PHE A 169 -3.81 -12.73 -20.52
CA PHE A 169 -3.89 -13.65 -21.66
C PHE A 169 -2.58 -14.41 -21.86
N ASP A 170 -2.64 -15.57 -22.52
CA ASP A 170 -1.47 -16.40 -22.72
C ASP A 170 -0.41 -15.72 -23.60
N GLY A 171 0.85 -15.83 -23.19
CA GLY A 171 2.00 -15.20 -23.81
C GLY A 171 2.25 -13.75 -23.38
N CYS A 172 1.42 -13.15 -22.51
CA CYS A 172 1.56 -11.74 -22.16
C CYS A 172 2.77 -11.46 -21.24
N THR A 173 3.25 -10.22 -21.34
CA THR A 173 4.31 -9.64 -20.51
C THR A 173 3.75 -8.55 -19.63
N ILE A 174 3.83 -8.75 -18.32
CA ILE A 174 3.25 -7.83 -17.32
C ILE A 174 4.37 -7.09 -16.60
N LEU A 175 4.35 -5.76 -16.59
CA LEU A 175 5.22 -4.97 -15.73
C LEU A 175 4.52 -4.68 -14.39
N VAL A 176 5.19 -5.00 -13.29
CA VAL A 176 4.71 -4.74 -11.93
C VAL A 176 5.72 -3.88 -11.17
N HIS A 177 5.20 -2.95 -10.39
CA HIS A 177 5.99 -2.04 -9.56
C HIS A 177 5.72 -2.28 -8.07
N GLY A 178 6.80 -2.54 -7.32
CA GLY A 178 6.73 -2.80 -5.88
C GLY A 178 6.04 -4.11 -5.51
N PHE A 179 5.69 -4.24 -4.22
CA PHE A 179 4.95 -5.39 -3.69
C PHE A 179 3.52 -4.99 -3.36
N SER A 180 2.55 -5.56 -4.10
CA SER A 180 1.14 -5.46 -3.76
C SER A 180 0.57 -6.86 -3.49
N ARG A 181 -0.12 -7.01 -2.36
CA ARG A 181 -0.76 -8.27 -1.97
C ARG A 181 -1.87 -8.65 -2.95
N VAL A 182 -2.64 -7.67 -3.44
CA VAL A 182 -3.73 -7.90 -4.40
C VAL A 182 -3.20 -8.33 -5.75
N VAL A 183 -2.13 -7.66 -6.23
CA VAL A 183 -1.47 -8.03 -7.50
C VAL A 183 -0.85 -9.42 -7.40
N LEU A 184 -0.18 -9.74 -6.29
CA LEU A 184 0.36 -11.09 -6.07
C LEU A 184 -0.75 -12.15 -6.09
N GLU A 185 -1.90 -11.90 -5.44
CA GLU A 185 -3.01 -12.86 -5.44
C GLU A 185 -3.61 -13.04 -6.84
N ALA A 186 -3.77 -11.96 -7.61
CA ALA A 186 -4.23 -12.01 -8.99
C ALA A 186 -3.29 -12.83 -9.89
N LEU A 187 -1.98 -12.57 -9.83
CA LEU A 187 -0.97 -13.31 -10.60
C LEU A 187 -0.87 -14.77 -10.15
N LYS A 188 -0.98 -15.03 -8.84
CA LYS A 188 -1.01 -16.38 -8.29
C LYS A 188 -2.22 -17.16 -8.80
N LEU A 189 -3.40 -16.56 -8.80
CA LEU A 189 -4.61 -17.19 -9.32
C LEU A 189 -4.50 -17.48 -10.82
N ALA A 190 -3.95 -16.54 -11.59
CA ALA A 190 -3.70 -16.74 -13.02
C ALA A 190 -2.73 -17.91 -13.28
N ALA A 191 -1.65 -18.03 -12.51
CA ALA A 191 -0.70 -19.13 -12.59
C ALA A 191 -1.35 -20.48 -12.19
N GLN A 192 -2.16 -20.50 -11.13
CA GLN A 192 -2.92 -21.68 -10.71
C GLN A 192 -3.92 -22.16 -11.78
N ASN A 193 -4.42 -21.22 -12.59
CA ASN A 193 -5.29 -21.51 -13.73
C ASN A 193 -4.51 -21.86 -15.02
N ASN A 194 -3.21 -22.18 -14.89
CA ASN A 194 -2.30 -22.59 -15.97
C ASN A 194 -2.14 -21.57 -17.10
N LYS A 195 -2.33 -20.28 -16.81
CA LYS A 195 -2.04 -19.21 -17.78
C LYS A 195 -0.55 -19.04 -17.96
N LEU A 196 -0.10 -18.91 -19.19
CA LEU A 196 1.32 -18.75 -19.52
C LEU A 196 1.64 -17.27 -19.66
N PHE A 197 2.36 -16.67 -18.71
CA PHE A 197 2.75 -15.26 -18.78
C PHE A 197 4.14 -15.06 -18.17
N ARG A 198 4.77 -13.92 -18.49
CA ARG A 198 6.03 -13.49 -17.87
C ARG A 198 5.85 -12.16 -17.16
N VAL A 199 6.59 -11.95 -16.08
CA VAL A 199 6.49 -10.74 -15.26
C VAL A 199 7.81 -10.00 -15.22
N PHE A 200 7.78 -8.71 -15.51
CA PHE A 200 8.87 -7.79 -15.25
C PHE A 200 8.59 -7.10 -13.91
N CYS A 201 9.49 -7.24 -12.95
CA CYS A 201 9.37 -6.58 -11.66
C CYS A 201 10.43 -5.49 -11.59
N THR A 202 10.05 -4.27 -11.21
CA THR A 202 11.06 -3.26 -10.88
C THR A 202 11.72 -3.60 -9.53
N GLU A 203 12.90 -3.04 -9.22
CA GLU A 203 13.55 -3.25 -7.92
C GLU A 203 12.73 -2.66 -6.76
N GLY A 204 12.09 -1.51 -6.98
CA GLY A 204 11.23 -0.83 -6.03
C GLY A 204 12.02 -0.17 -4.91
N ARG A 205 12.86 0.81 -5.22
CA ARG A 205 13.55 1.64 -4.22
C ARG A 205 12.55 2.60 -3.55
N PRO A 206 12.69 2.92 -2.24
CA PRO A 206 13.82 2.56 -1.36
C PRO A 206 13.71 1.16 -0.72
N ASP A 207 12.50 0.62 -0.54
CA ASP A 207 12.21 -0.55 0.31
C ASP A 207 12.57 -1.92 -0.31
N ARG A 208 12.97 -1.93 -1.58
CA ARG A 208 13.27 -3.15 -2.37
C ARG A 208 12.08 -4.12 -2.41
N THR A 209 10.86 -3.60 -2.38
CA THR A 209 9.63 -4.39 -2.32
C THR A 209 9.43 -5.21 -3.61
N GLY A 210 9.91 -4.71 -4.74
CA GLY A 210 9.84 -5.45 -6.00
C GLY A 210 10.65 -6.75 -5.99
N LEU A 211 11.80 -6.78 -5.28
CA LEU A 211 12.56 -8.03 -5.06
C LEU A 211 11.76 -9.05 -4.24
N ARG A 212 10.97 -8.59 -3.25
CA ARG A 212 10.08 -9.48 -2.49
C ARG A 212 9.04 -10.11 -3.41
N LEU A 213 8.41 -9.31 -4.27
CA LEU A 213 7.41 -9.82 -5.22
C LEU A 213 8.03 -10.82 -6.20
N SER A 214 9.20 -10.52 -6.76
CA SER A 214 9.88 -11.42 -7.69
C SER A 214 10.20 -12.78 -7.05
N ASN A 215 10.60 -12.78 -5.78
CA ASN A 215 10.87 -14.01 -5.04
C ASN A 215 9.60 -14.84 -4.79
N GLU A 216 8.47 -14.20 -4.48
CA GLU A 216 7.19 -14.90 -4.30
C GLU A 216 6.67 -15.50 -5.62
N LEU A 217 6.80 -14.77 -6.73
CA LEU A 217 6.42 -15.27 -8.05
C LEU A 217 7.34 -16.38 -8.55
N ALA A 218 8.65 -16.30 -8.26
CA ALA A 218 9.61 -17.35 -8.61
C ALA A 218 9.29 -18.68 -7.90
N LYS A 219 8.76 -18.64 -6.66
CA LYS A 219 8.28 -19.85 -5.95
C LYS A 219 7.07 -20.51 -6.61
N LEU A 220 6.35 -19.78 -7.46
CA LEU A 220 5.17 -20.24 -8.19
C LEU A 220 5.50 -20.68 -9.63
N ASP A 221 6.79 -20.84 -9.96
CA ASP A 221 7.29 -21.19 -11.29
C ASP A 221 6.89 -20.19 -12.40
N VAL A 222 6.58 -18.95 -12.03
CA VAL A 222 6.31 -17.87 -12.99
C VAL A 222 7.66 -17.27 -13.47
N PRO A 223 7.90 -17.13 -14.79
CA PRO A 223 9.08 -16.46 -15.31
C PRO A 223 9.12 -14.97 -14.90
N VAL A 224 10.11 -14.59 -14.09
CA VAL A 224 10.29 -13.20 -13.63
C VAL A 224 11.63 -12.63 -14.09
N LYS A 225 11.60 -11.38 -14.58
CA LYS A 225 12.79 -10.57 -14.89
C LYS A 225 12.81 -9.35 -13.97
N LEU A 226 13.88 -9.18 -13.19
CA LEU A 226 14.08 -7.99 -12.37
C LEU A 226 14.67 -6.85 -13.21
N VAL A 227 14.11 -5.66 -13.08
CA VAL A 227 14.47 -4.45 -13.83
C VAL A 227 14.80 -3.34 -12.82
N ILE A 228 15.88 -2.59 -13.03
CA ILE A 228 16.17 -1.41 -12.20
C ILE A 228 15.11 -0.32 -12.48
N ASP A 229 14.79 0.50 -11.48
CA ASP A 229 13.68 1.46 -11.62
C ASP A 229 13.92 2.45 -12.78
N SER A 230 15.18 2.78 -13.09
CA SER A 230 15.56 3.66 -14.21
C SER A 230 15.51 3.01 -15.61
N ALA A 231 15.40 1.68 -15.69
CA ALA A 231 15.37 0.93 -16.96
C ALA A 231 13.94 0.55 -17.40
N VAL A 232 12.91 1.09 -16.74
CA VAL A 232 11.50 0.85 -17.10
C VAL A 232 11.26 1.18 -18.58
N ALA A 233 11.63 2.39 -19.02
CA ALA A 233 11.43 2.81 -20.41
C ALA A 233 12.19 1.95 -21.42
N TYR A 234 13.36 1.43 -21.04
CA TYR A 234 14.15 0.53 -21.89
C TYR A 234 13.46 -0.82 -22.12
N THR A 235 12.70 -1.30 -21.14
CA THR A 235 12.02 -2.61 -21.21
C THR A 235 10.57 -2.54 -21.66
N MET A 236 10.00 -1.34 -21.76
CA MET A 236 8.56 -1.14 -21.98
C MET A 236 8.07 -1.62 -23.36
N ASP A 237 8.94 -1.66 -24.38
CA ASP A 237 8.58 -2.22 -25.70
C ASP A 237 8.21 -3.71 -25.62
N GLU A 238 8.85 -4.46 -24.72
CA GLU A 238 8.59 -5.88 -24.46
C GLU A 238 7.32 -6.12 -23.62
N VAL A 239 6.80 -5.07 -22.97
CA VAL A 239 5.69 -5.16 -22.01
C VAL A 239 4.35 -4.99 -22.74
N ASP A 240 3.37 -5.82 -22.41
CA ASP A 240 2.03 -5.74 -22.99
C ASP A 240 1.08 -4.90 -22.13
N MET A 241 1.24 -4.99 -20.81
CA MET A 241 0.45 -4.21 -19.85
C MET A 241 1.23 -3.93 -18.57
N VAL A 242 0.89 -2.81 -17.93
CA VAL A 242 1.36 -2.49 -16.58
C VAL A 242 0.27 -2.86 -15.58
N PHE A 243 0.63 -3.57 -14.51
CA PHE A 243 -0.29 -3.94 -13.46
C PHE A 243 0.27 -3.58 -12.08
N VAL A 244 -0.36 -2.61 -11.43
CA VAL A 244 0.10 -2.03 -10.16
C VAL A 244 -0.96 -2.13 -9.07
N GLY A 245 -0.53 -2.07 -7.82
CA GLY A 245 -1.45 -1.87 -6.68
C GLY A 245 -1.72 -0.39 -6.45
N ALA A 246 -2.54 -0.11 -5.43
CA ALA A 246 -2.66 1.21 -4.84
C ALA A 246 -2.75 1.12 -3.32
N ASP A 247 -2.20 2.13 -2.65
CA ASP A 247 -2.37 2.35 -1.21
C ASP A 247 -3.60 3.22 -0.93
N GLY A 248 -3.97 4.09 -1.86
CA GLY A 248 -5.21 4.86 -1.82
C GLY A 248 -5.71 5.20 -3.22
N VAL A 249 -7.03 5.32 -3.38
CA VAL A 249 -7.67 5.84 -4.60
C VAL A 249 -8.36 7.14 -4.24
N VAL A 250 -8.08 8.21 -4.98
CA VAL A 250 -8.56 9.57 -4.66
C VAL A 250 -9.85 9.90 -5.42
N GLU A 251 -10.53 10.99 -5.03
CA GLU A 251 -11.82 11.42 -5.60
C GLU A 251 -11.78 11.66 -7.12
N SER A 252 -10.62 12.05 -7.66
CA SER A 252 -10.42 12.25 -9.10
C SER A 252 -10.35 10.93 -9.91
N GLY A 253 -10.30 9.78 -9.23
CA GLY A 253 -9.99 8.47 -9.83
C GLY A 253 -8.51 8.20 -10.04
N GLY A 254 -7.64 9.13 -9.61
CA GLY A 254 -6.20 8.87 -9.52
C GLY A 254 -5.84 7.94 -8.36
N ILE A 255 -4.59 7.51 -8.31
CA ILE A 255 -4.11 6.57 -7.29
C ILE A 255 -2.91 7.14 -6.54
N ILE A 256 -2.75 6.73 -5.29
CA ILE A 256 -1.55 6.98 -4.50
C ILE A 256 -0.92 5.63 -4.23
N ASN A 257 0.35 5.49 -4.60
CA ASN A 257 1.08 4.24 -4.48
C ASN A 257 2.57 4.50 -4.25
N MET A 258 3.36 3.44 -4.16
CA MET A 258 4.81 3.48 -4.08
C MET A 258 5.44 4.43 -5.11
N MET A 259 6.43 5.19 -4.66
CA MET A 259 7.19 6.12 -5.51
C MET A 259 7.77 5.42 -6.75
N GLY A 260 7.47 5.98 -7.92
CA GLY A 260 7.83 5.41 -9.22
C GLY A 260 6.61 4.98 -10.02
N THR A 261 5.44 4.81 -9.39
CA THR A 261 4.19 4.46 -10.08
C THR A 261 3.83 5.52 -11.11
N TYR A 262 3.95 6.81 -10.78
CA TYR A 262 3.64 7.89 -11.70
C TYR A 262 4.58 7.90 -12.91
N GLN A 263 5.88 7.63 -12.69
CA GLN A 263 6.88 7.56 -13.75
C GLN A 263 6.57 6.42 -14.73
N ILE A 264 6.23 5.25 -14.21
CA ILE A 264 5.86 4.09 -15.02
C ILE A 264 4.59 4.37 -15.82
N ALA A 265 3.58 4.99 -15.20
CA ALA A 265 2.32 5.32 -15.87
C ALA A 265 2.53 6.33 -17.02
N LEU A 266 3.43 7.30 -16.84
CA LEU A 266 3.80 8.27 -17.88
C LEU A 266 4.46 7.57 -19.09
N VAL A 267 5.40 6.67 -18.85
CA VAL A 267 6.09 5.89 -19.88
C VAL A 267 5.14 4.92 -20.58
N ALA A 268 4.28 4.25 -19.83
CA ALA A 268 3.27 3.35 -20.39
C ALA A 268 2.32 4.11 -21.33
N LYS A 269 1.88 5.30 -20.91
CA LYS A 269 1.02 6.16 -21.74
C LYS A 269 1.71 6.61 -23.03
N SER A 270 2.99 7.00 -22.97
CA SER A 270 3.71 7.43 -24.17
C SER A 270 3.94 6.29 -25.18
N MET A 271 4.03 5.04 -24.69
CA MET A 271 4.17 3.83 -25.51
C MET A 271 2.84 3.10 -25.77
N ASN A 272 1.69 3.73 -25.46
CA ASN A 272 0.35 3.18 -25.65
C ASN A 272 0.13 1.80 -24.98
N LYS A 273 0.75 1.57 -23.82
CA LYS A 273 0.52 0.38 -23.01
C LYS A 273 -0.55 0.66 -21.95
N PRO A 274 -1.56 -0.23 -21.78
CA PRO A 274 -2.58 -0.04 -20.76
C PRO A 274 -1.98 -0.16 -19.36
N VAL A 275 -2.48 0.69 -18.45
CA VAL A 275 -2.11 0.68 -17.04
C VAL A 275 -3.32 0.26 -16.22
N TYR A 276 -3.20 -0.90 -15.61
CA TYR A 276 -4.21 -1.48 -14.75
C TYR A 276 -3.83 -1.34 -13.29
N VAL A 277 -4.82 -1.06 -12.46
CA VAL A 277 -4.64 -0.91 -11.01
C VAL A 277 -5.52 -1.93 -10.29
N ALA A 278 -4.98 -2.64 -9.31
CA ALA A 278 -5.77 -3.43 -8.38
C ALA A 278 -5.85 -2.72 -7.02
N ALA A 279 -7.06 -2.38 -6.58
CA ALA A 279 -7.30 -1.67 -5.34
C ALA A 279 -8.62 -2.10 -4.70
N GLU A 280 -8.58 -2.36 -3.39
CA GLU A 280 -9.79 -2.65 -2.61
C GLU A 280 -10.62 -1.37 -2.39
N SER A 281 -11.95 -1.50 -2.38
CA SER A 281 -12.90 -0.39 -2.23
C SER A 281 -12.72 0.38 -0.92
N TYR A 282 -12.27 -0.30 0.14
CA TYR A 282 -11.95 0.34 1.43
C TYR A 282 -10.75 1.29 1.39
N LYS A 283 -9.99 1.35 0.28
CA LYS A 283 -8.89 2.29 0.05
C LYS A 283 -9.34 3.57 -0.66
N PHE A 284 -10.63 3.71 -0.96
CA PHE A 284 -11.17 4.90 -1.60
C PHE A 284 -11.23 6.03 -0.56
N ALA A 285 -10.40 7.06 -0.77
CA ALA A 285 -10.19 8.14 0.16
C ALA A 285 -10.85 9.43 -0.36
N ARG A 286 -11.49 10.19 0.55
CA ARG A 286 -11.94 11.57 0.27
C ARG A 286 -10.78 12.55 0.33
N LEU A 287 -9.92 12.42 -0.66
CA LEU A 287 -8.74 13.26 -0.88
C LEU A 287 -8.74 13.70 -2.35
N TYR A 288 -8.36 14.94 -2.61
CA TYR A 288 -8.25 15.49 -3.95
C TYR A 288 -6.90 16.21 -4.11
N PRO A 289 -5.80 15.48 -4.34
CA PRO A 289 -4.51 16.10 -4.57
C PRO A 289 -4.50 16.77 -5.95
N LEU A 290 -4.08 18.03 -6.01
CA LEU A 290 -3.86 18.76 -7.25
C LEU A 290 -2.50 18.42 -7.82
N ASP A 291 -1.48 18.39 -6.94
CA ASP A 291 -0.09 18.10 -7.28
C ASP A 291 0.53 17.06 -6.34
N GLN A 292 1.72 16.57 -6.69
CA GLN A 292 2.50 15.63 -5.87
C GLN A 292 2.76 16.15 -4.44
N LYS A 293 2.84 17.48 -4.28
CA LYS A 293 3.17 18.15 -3.02
C LYS A 293 2.03 18.21 -2.01
N ASP A 294 0.80 17.91 -2.46
CA ASP A 294 -0.37 17.89 -1.58
C ASP A 294 -0.43 16.61 -0.73
N LEU A 295 0.42 15.63 -1.03
CA LEU A 295 0.59 14.44 -0.21
C LEU A 295 1.46 14.75 1.00
N ALA A 296 1.01 14.32 2.17
CA ALA A 296 1.86 14.32 3.36
C ALA A 296 3.09 13.44 3.09
N PRO A 297 4.32 13.94 3.32
CA PRO A 297 5.52 13.17 3.04
C PRO A 297 5.60 11.99 4.03
N ALA A 298 5.39 10.79 3.51
CA ALA A 298 5.81 9.57 4.19
C ALA A 298 7.34 9.54 4.14
N LEU A 299 8.00 10.03 5.19
CA LEU A 299 9.46 10.10 5.25
C LEU A 299 10.03 8.70 5.42
N SER A 300 10.67 8.21 4.35
CA SER A 300 11.46 6.99 4.39
C SER A 300 12.94 7.34 4.22
N PRO A 301 13.83 6.82 5.08
CA PRO A 301 15.26 7.00 4.88
C PRO A 301 15.68 6.26 3.61
N VAL A 302 16.14 7.02 2.61
CA VAL A 302 16.66 6.44 1.37
C VAL A 302 18.14 6.12 1.57
N ASP A 303 18.47 4.83 1.59
CA ASP A 303 19.86 4.36 1.62
C ASP A 303 20.45 4.41 0.20
N PHE A 304 21.21 5.45 -0.13
CA PHE A 304 21.89 5.58 -1.42
C PHE A 304 23.17 4.72 -1.55
N GLY A 305 23.56 3.95 -0.51
CA GLY A 305 24.82 3.20 -0.46
C GLY A 305 26.06 4.07 -0.28
N VAL A 306 25.88 5.39 -0.19
CA VAL A 306 26.89 6.41 0.10
C VAL A 306 26.39 7.31 1.22
N PRO A 307 27.22 7.64 2.22
CA PRO A 307 26.95 8.79 3.07
C PRO A 307 26.69 10.06 2.25
N ILE A 308 25.69 10.81 2.68
CA ILE A 308 25.27 12.06 2.05
C ILE A 308 25.80 13.20 2.92
N PRO A 309 26.50 14.21 2.36
CA PRO A 309 26.92 15.36 3.13
C PRO A 309 25.73 16.08 3.76
N SER A 310 25.88 16.55 5.00
CA SER A 310 24.79 17.19 5.77
C SER A 310 24.19 18.46 5.14
N LYS A 311 24.85 19.04 4.13
CA LYS A 311 24.38 20.21 3.38
C LYS A 311 23.51 19.85 2.17
N VAL A 312 23.36 18.57 1.84
CA VAL A 312 22.57 18.11 0.70
C VAL A 312 21.18 17.77 1.19
N GLU A 313 20.18 18.42 0.60
CA GLU A 313 18.78 18.09 0.83
C GLU A 313 18.42 16.79 0.12
N VAL A 314 17.70 15.91 0.82
CA VAL A 314 17.29 14.60 0.32
C VAL A 314 15.77 14.55 0.29
N GLU A 315 15.21 14.21 -0.87
CA GLU A 315 13.80 13.89 -0.99
C GLU A 315 13.57 12.50 -0.38
N CYS A 316 12.69 12.44 0.62
CA CYS A 316 12.43 11.23 1.41
C CYS A 316 11.00 10.70 1.23
N SER A 317 10.21 11.31 0.35
CA SER A 317 8.85 10.88 0.06
C SER A 317 8.84 9.42 -0.42
N ALA A 318 8.00 8.58 0.19
CA ALA A 318 7.89 7.16 -0.15
C ALA A 318 6.77 6.85 -1.17
N ARG A 319 5.93 7.83 -1.48
CA ARG A 319 4.69 7.69 -2.26
C ARG A 319 4.55 8.78 -3.30
N ASP A 320 3.92 8.45 -4.41
CA ASP A 320 3.56 9.40 -5.46
C ASP A 320 2.06 9.31 -5.81
N TYR A 321 1.54 10.40 -6.37
CA TYR A 321 0.19 10.49 -6.91
C TYR A 321 0.23 10.24 -8.43
N THR A 322 -0.60 9.34 -8.93
CA THR A 322 -0.76 9.11 -10.37
C THR A 322 -2.12 9.64 -10.82
N PRO A 323 -2.15 10.69 -11.66
CA PRO A 323 -3.40 11.25 -12.18
C PRO A 323 -4.22 10.24 -13.00
N PRO A 324 -5.56 10.36 -13.02
CA PRO A 324 -6.46 9.40 -13.67
C PRO A 324 -6.23 9.24 -15.17
N GLN A 325 -5.71 10.26 -15.86
CA GLN A 325 -5.49 10.25 -17.32
C GLN A 325 -4.46 9.20 -17.81
N TYR A 326 -3.61 8.72 -16.90
CA TYR A 326 -2.61 7.68 -17.17
C TYR A 326 -3.12 6.27 -16.84
N LEU A 327 -4.25 6.16 -16.15
CA LEU A 327 -4.84 4.90 -15.73
C LEU A 327 -5.88 4.45 -16.76
N THR A 328 -5.90 3.15 -17.03
CA THR A 328 -6.85 2.56 -17.99
C THR A 328 -8.07 1.99 -17.27
N LEU A 329 -7.86 1.06 -16.33
CA LEU A 329 -8.92 0.45 -15.54
C LEU A 329 -8.45 0.20 -14.10
N LEU A 330 -9.39 0.29 -13.16
CA LEU A 330 -9.22 -0.07 -11.77
C LEU A 330 -10.04 -1.33 -11.48
N PHE A 331 -9.37 -2.39 -11.04
CA PHE A 331 -9.97 -3.61 -10.55
C PHE A 331 -10.25 -3.49 -9.06
N THR A 332 -11.53 -3.50 -8.70
CA THR A 332 -12.00 -3.41 -7.32
C THR A 332 -12.99 -4.54 -7.03
N ASP A 333 -13.33 -4.70 -5.76
CA ASP A 333 -14.38 -5.62 -5.31
C ASP A 333 -15.80 -5.17 -5.72
N LEU A 334 -15.97 -3.91 -6.14
CA LEU A 334 -17.20 -3.39 -6.72
C LEU A 334 -17.31 -3.74 -8.22
N GLY A 335 -16.20 -4.09 -8.86
CA GLY A 335 -16.12 -4.44 -10.27
C GLY A 335 -14.93 -3.82 -10.98
N VAL A 336 -15.00 -3.80 -12.30
CA VAL A 336 -14.00 -3.14 -13.15
C VAL A 336 -14.46 -1.71 -13.41
N LEU A 337 -13.73 -0.73 -12.89
CA LEU A 337 -14.09 0.68 -12.94
C LEU A 337 -13.16 1.44 -13.89
N THR A 338 -13.71 2.41 -14.61
CA THR A 338 -12.90 3.46 -15.23
C THR A 338 -12.61 4.56 -14.19
N PRO A 339 -11.52 5.32 -14.32
CA PRO A 339 -11.20 6.39 -13.37
C PRO A 339 -12.35 7.39 -13.16
N SER A 340 -13.15 7.67 -14.18
CA SER A 340 -14.31 8.57 -14.08
C SER A 340 -15.42 8.06 -13.15
N VAL A 341 -15.63 6.74 -13.09
CA VAL A 341 -16.69 6.11 -12.30
C VAL A 341 -16.32 6.06 -10.81
N VAL A 342 -15.03 6.15 -10.48
CA VAL A 342 -14.55 6.15 -9.09
C VAL A 342 -15.20 7.27 -8.27
N SER A 343 -15.40 8.44 -8.87
CA SER A 343 -16.05 9.58 -8.19
C SER A 343 -17.52 9.26 -7.83
N ASP A 344 -18.26 8.65 -8.76
CA ASP A 344 -19.66 8.25 -8.55
C ASP A 344 -19.78 7.17 -7.45
N GLU A 345 -18.88 6.20 -7.44
CA GLU A 345 -18.81 5.17 -6.40
C GLU A 345 -18.44 5.75 -5.04
N LEU A 346 -17.50 6.69 -4.99
CA LEU A 346 -17.16 7.43 -3.76
C LEU A 346 -18.36 8.19 -3.22
N ILE A 347 -19.13 8.84 -4.10
CA ILE A 347 -20.37 9.53 -3.70
C ILE A 347 -21.36 8.53 -3.09
N GLN A 348 -21.55 7.34 -3.68
CA GLN A 348 -22.46 6.31 -3.16
C GLN A 348 -21.99 5.65 -1.85
N LEU A 349 -20.68 5.61 -1.62
CA LEU A 349 -20.09 5.07 -0.39
C LEU A 349 -20.18 6.08 0.78
N TYR A 350 -20.10 7.37 0.48
CA TYR A 350 -20.06 8.44 1.49
C TYR A 350 -21.40 9.17 1.73
N LEU A 351 -22.34 9.13 0.77
CA LEU A 351 -23.74 9.54 0.94
C LEU A 351 -24.62 8.34 1.33
#